data_AF-A0A1M4M3N4-F1
#
_entry.id   AF-A0A1M4M3N4-F1
#
_cell.length_a   1.000
_cell.length_b   1.000
_cell.length_c   1.000
_cell.angle_alpha   90.00
_cell.angle_beta   90.00
_cell.angle_gamma   90.00
#
_symmetry.space_group_name_H-M   'P 1'
#
loop_
_entity.id
_entity.type
_entity.pdbx_description
1 polymer ?
#
loop_
_entity_poly.entity_id
_entity_poly.type
_entity_poly.pdbx_seq_one_letter_code
_entity_poly.pdbx_strand_id
1 'polypeptide(L)'
;MSKRIKSILLIILVLFLVACSEDVIKPETDLEDSLEATMKILTSEGFKGRLAGTEGKEKVAFFIENRFKKIGLAPYTGESYF
;
A
#
# COMPACT_ATOMS: atom_id res chain seq x y z
N MET A 1 -40.28 -30.57 15.26
CA MET A 1 -38.83 -30.39 15.04
C MET A 1 -38.10 -30.55 16.37
N SER A 2 -37.21 -31.54 16.50
CA SER A 2 -36.56 -31.85 17.78
C SER A 2 -35.77 -30.63 18.28
N LYS A 3 -35.68 -30.43 19.61
CA LYS A 3 -34.92 -29.31 20.21
C LYS A 3 -33.49 -29.23 19.66
N ARG A 4 -32.90 -30.37 19.32
CA ARG A 4 -31.57 -30.49 18.71
C ARG A 4 -31.51 -29.90 17.29
N ILE A 5 -32.51 -30.15 16.46
CA ILE A 5 -32.57 -29.59 15.09
C ILE A 5 -32.70 -28.06 15.13
N LYS A 6 -33.50 -27.52 16.06
CA LYS A 6 -33.62 -26.06 16.25
C LYS A 6 -32.31 -25.44 16.72
N SER A 7 -31.58 -26.12 17.61
CA SER A 7 -30.27 -25.67 18.07
C SER A 7 -29.23 -25.64 16.95
N ILE A 8 -29.22 -26.65 16.07
CA ILE A 8 -28.32 -26.73 14.92
C ILE A 8 -28.62 -25.61 13.91
N LEU A 9 -29.91 -25.37 13.61
CA LEU A 9 -30.32 -24.26 12.74
C LEU A 9 -29.92 -22.88 13.29
N LEU A 10 -30.00 -22.68 14.60
CA LEU A 10 -29.57 -21.45 15.25
C LEU A 10 -28.05 -21.23 15.10
N ILE A 11 -27.25 -22.28 15.27
CA ILE A 11 -25.78 -22.21 15.13
C ILE A 11 -25.38 -21.87 13.69
N ILE A 12 -26.03 -22.51 12.70
CA ILE A 12 -25.77 -22.24 11.28
C ILE A 12 -26.13 -20.79 10.93
N LEU A 13 -27.25 -20.27 11.45
CA LEU A 13 -27.65 -18.88 11.24
C LEU A 13 -26.62 -17.90 11.83
N VAL A 14 -26.10 -18.17 13.03
CA VAL A 14 -25.06 -17.33 13.65
C VAL A 14 -23.76 -17.38 12.85
N LEU A 15 -23.34 -18.56 12.38
CA LEU A 15 -22.15 -18.71 11.53
C LEU A 15 -22.28 -17.95 10.21
N PHE A 16 -23.47 -17.94 9.61
CA PHE A 16 -23.74 -17.22 8.37
C PHE A 16 -23.66 -15.69 8.55
N LEU A 17 -24.04 -15.18 9.72
CA LEU A 17 -23.97 -13.74 10.03
C LEU A 17 -22.54 -13.25 10.27
N VAL A 18 -21.62 -14.09 10.75
CA VAL A 18 -20.21 -13.73 10.97
C VAL A 18 -19.40 -13.72 9.66
N ALA A 19 -19.83 -14.49 8.65
CA ALA A 19 -19.13 -14.63 7.38
C ALA A 19 -19.20 -13.39 6.46
N CYS A 20 -20.12 -12.44 6.71
CA CYS A 20 -20.27 -11.21 5.93
C CYS A 20 -19.45 -10.02 6.47
N SER A 21 -18.35 -10.28 7.15
CA SER A 21 -17.40 -9.23 7.51
C SER A 21 -16.48 -9.02 6.31
N GLU A 22 -16.88 -8.18 5.35
CA GLU A 22 -15.88 -7.62 4.44
C GLU A 22 -14.96 -6.74 5.29
N ASP A 23 -13.73 -7.20 5.50
CA ASP A 23 -12.62 -6.27 5.74
C ASP A 23 -12.58 -5.41 4.49
N VAL A 24 -13.29 -4.28 4.53
CA VAL A 24 -13.01 -3.18 3.63
C VAL A 24 -11.58 -2.83 3.96
N ILE A 25 -10.64 -3.42 3.21
CA ILE A 25 -9.29 -2.91 3.05
C ILE A 25 -9.54 -1.54 2.45
N LYS A 26 -9.83 -0.56 3.32
CA LYS A 26 -9.57 0.83 3.00
C LYS A 26 -8.12 0.76 2.60
N PRO A 27 -7.76 1.11 1.35
CA PRO A 27 -6.37 1.26 1.04
C PRO A 27 -5.89 2.26 2.08
N GLU A 28 -5.07 1.79 3.01
CA GLU A 28 -4.28 2.62 3.88
C GLU A 28 -3.28 3.29 2.95
N THR A 29 -3.77 4.15 2.05
CA THR A 29 -2.95 5.14 1.42
C THR A 29 -2.62 6.05 2.59
N ASP A 30 -1.52 5.73 3.29
CA ASP A 30 -0.75 6.74 3.99
C ASP A 30 -0.83 7.99 3.13
N LEU A 31 -1.34 9.09 3.66
CA LEU A 31 -1.50 10.33 2.90
C LEU A 31 -0.17 10.73 2.22
N GLU A 32 0.95 10.37 2.86
CA GLU A 32 2.32 10.47 2.33
C GLU A 32 2.61 9.62 1.10
N ASP A 33 1.96 8.48 0.92
CA ASP A 33 2.17 7.53 -0.17
C ASP A 33 1.13 7.70 -1.30
N SER A 34 0.23 8.67 -1.14
CA SER A 34 -0.73 9.03 -2.18
C SER A 34 -0.03 9.54 -3.46
N LEU A 35 -0.70 9.34 -4.59
CA LEU A 35 -0.26 9.87 -5.88
C LEU A 35 -0.09 11.40 -5.81
N GLU A 36 -1.03 12.10 -5.17
CA GLU A 36 -0.97 13.56 -5.03
C GLU A 36 0.26 14.01 -4.23
N ALA A 37 0.54 13.39 -3.08
CA ALA A 37 1.71 13.71 -2.27
C ALA A 37 3.01 13.43 -3.04
N THR A 38 3.07 12.29 -3.74
CA THR A 38 4.21 11.93 -4.59
C THR A 38 4.44 12.98 -5.68
N MET A 39 3.38 13.39 -6.38
CA MET A 39 3.47 14.42 -7.42
C MET A 39 3.96 15.75 -6.85
N LYS A 40 3.41 16.21 -5.72
CA LYS A 40 3.85 17.45 -5.06
C LYS A 40 5.35 17.42 -4.71
N ILE A 41 5.86 16.29 -4.23
CA ILE A 41 7.28 16.14 -3.91
C ILE A 41 8.14 16.20 -5.17
N LEU A 42 7.80 15.40 -6.19
CA LEU A 42 8.58 15.30 -7.42
C LEU A 42 8.59 16.59 -8.25
N THR A 43 7.56 17.42 -8.14
CA THR A 43 7.48 18.73 -8.80
C THR A 43 7.90 19.90 -7.92
N SER A 44 8.38 19.64 -6.70
CA SER A 44 8.80 20.69 -5.78
C SER A 44 10.13 21.32 -6.19
N GLU A 45 10.34 22.57 -5.79
CA GLU A 45 11.61 23.29 -6.03
C GLU A 45 12.82 22.56 -5.43
N GLY A 46 12.65 21.85 -4.32
CA GLY A 46 13.73 21.11 -3.65
C GLY A 46 14.34 19.99 -4.48
N PHE A 47 13.55 19.40 -5.38
CA PHE A 47 14.00 18.36 -6.31
C PHE A 47 14.60 18.94 -7.60
N LYS A 48 14.49 20.25 -7.86
CA LYS A 48 15.17 20.96 -8.97
C LYS A 48 14.98 20.32 -10.37
N GLY A 49 13.93 19.52 -10.55
CA GLY A 49 13.70 18.77 -11.79
C GLY A 49 14.51 17.48 -11.92
N ARG A 50 14.57 16.93 -13.14
CA ARG A 50 15.06 15.55 -13.39
C ARG A 50 15.85 15.42 -14.69
N LEU A 51 16.53 16.49 -15.08
CA LEU A 51 17.42 16.47 -16.24
C LEU A 51 18.62 15.55 -15.95
N ALA A 52 19.04 14.75 -16.94
CA ALA A 52 20.16 13.84 -16.78
C ALA A 52 21.45 14.58 -16.38
N GLY A 53 22.24 13.98 -15.48
CA GLY A 53 23.48 14.57 -14.99
C GLY A 53 23.32 15.73 -14.00
N THR A 54 22.14 15.93 -13.41
CA THR A 54 21.89 16.99 -12.41
C THR A 54 21.68 16.43 -11.01
N GLU A 55 21.93 17.27 -9.99
CA GLU A 55 21.61 17.00 -8.58
C GLU A 55 20.13 16.60 -8.40
N GLY A 56 19.23 17.23 -9.16
CA GLY A 56 17.79 16.92 -9.10
C GLY A 56 17.48 15.48 -9.51
N LYS A 57 18.12 14.98 -10.57
CA LYS A 57 18.01 13.57 -10.97
C LYS A 57 18.44 12.62 -9.86
N GLU A 58 19.52 12.93 -9.17
CA GLU A 58 20.03 12.09 -8.07
C GLU A 58 19.04 12.07 -6.90
N LYS A 59 18.51 13.24 -6.51
CA LYS A 59 17.47 13.33 -5.47
C LYS A 59 16.23 12.51 -5.81
N VAL A 60 15.74 12.60 -7.06
CA VAL A 60 14.59 11.81 -7.51
C VAL A 60 14.91 10.31 -7.45
N ALA A 61 16.10 9.89 -7.87
CA ALA A 61 16.50 8.48 -7.83
C ALA A 61 16.50 7.93 -6.40
N PHE A 62 17.10 8.65 -5.45
CA PHE A 62 17.10 8.25 -4.03
C PHE A 62 15.69 8.27 -3.41
N PHE A 63 14.84 9.22 -3.79
CA PHE A 63 13.45 9.24 -3.33
C PHE A 63 12.69 7.99 -3.77
N ILE A 64 12.81 7.60 -5.04
CA ILE A 64 12.16 6.40 -5.57
C ILE A 64 12.74 5.12 -4.94
N GLU A 65 14.07 5.05 -4.79
CA GLU A 65 14.74 3.93 -4.12
C GLU A 65 14.23 3.73 -2.69
N ASN A 66 14.11 4.81 -1.91
CA ASN A 66 13.60 4.74 -0.54
C ASN A 66 12.15 4.26 -0.49
N ARG A 67 11.31 4.63 -1.47
CA ARG A 67 9.94 4.12 -1.61
C ARG A 67 9.92 2.63 -1.89
N PHE A 68 10.77 2.16 -2.80
CA PHE A 68 10.92 0.73 -3.09
C PHE A 68 11.38 -0.07 -1.87
N LYS A 69 12.35 0.46 -1.11
CA LYS A 69 12.77 -0.13 0.16
C LYS A 69 11.63 -0.16 1.19
N LYS A 70 10.86 0.92 1.34
CA LYS A 70 9.71 1.01 2.29
C LYS A 70 8.68 -0.10 2.02
N ILE A 71 8.40 -0.41 0.76
CA ILE A 71 7.43 -1.45 0.38
C ILE A 71 8.03 -2.86 0.31
N GLY A 72 9.32 -3.03 0.63
CA GLY A 72 10.00 -4.32 0.61
C GLY A 72 10.29 -4.86 -0.80
N LEU A 73 10.36 -3.98 -1.81
CA LEU A 73 10.73 -4.39 -3.17
C LEU A 73 12.20 -4.83 -3.20
N ALA A 74 12.50 -5.92 -3.89
CA ALA A 74 13.87 -6.38 -4.07
C ALA A 74 14.66 -5.45 -5.01
N PRO A 75 15.99 -5.30 -4.82
CA PRO A 75 16.84 -4.54 -5.74
C PRO A 75 16.83 -5.15 -7.15
N TYR A 76 17.10 -4.31 -8.16
CA TYR A 76 17.19 -4.75 -9.55
C TYR A 76 18.48 -5.54 -9.83
N THR A 77 19.62 -5.09 -9.29
CA THR A 77 20.91 -5.76 -9.48
C THR A 77 21.80 -5.59 -8.26
N GLY A 78 22.17 -6.70 -7.61
CA GLY A 78 22.93 -6.66 -6.36
C GLY A 78 22.14 -5.92 -5.27
N GLU A 79 22.69 -4.81 -4.79
CA GLU A 79 22.02 -3.89 -3.84
C GLU A 79 21.42 -2.65 -4.53
N SER A 80 21.57 -2.52 -5.85
CA SER A 80 21.09 -1.35 -6.60
C SER A 80 19.65 -1.49 -7.07
N TYR A 81 18.91 -0.40 -6.99
CA TYR A 81 17.55 -0.25 -7.53
C TYR A 81 17.51 0.42 -8.90
N PHE A 82 18.65 0.85 -9.44
CA PHE A 82 18.80 1.50 -10.74
C PHE A 82 20.19 1.29 -11.35
#